data_AF-A0A9D2N716-F1
#
_entry.id   AF-A0A9D2N716-F1
#
_cell.length_a   1.000
_cell.length_b   1.000
_cell.length_c   1.000
_cell.angle_alpha   90.00
_cell.angle_beta   90.00
_cell.angle_gamma   90.00
#
_symmetry.space_group_name_H-M   'P 1'
#
loop_
_entity.id
_entity.type
_entity.pdbx_description
1 polymer ?
#
loop_
_entity_poly.entity_id
_entity_poly.type
_entity_poly.pdbx_seq_one_letter_code
_entity_poly.pdbx_strand_id
1 'polypeptide(L)'
;MVEYFLANYNIDPDRVYGEGYSGGGETMSQVMGKRPELFAAYLQCSSQWDGDYEPVIESRTPVYFVIGESDEYYSSQPTQEAYENLYELYRQEGLSDEEINQLLVLDIKDADYFESQGVTVQHGGGNLFAQDEEIMGWLFSKQREN
;
A
#
# COMPACT_ATOMS: atom_id res chain seq x y z
N MET A 1 -3.11 -9.41 -16.59
CA MET A 1 -1.96 -8.57 -17.04
C MET A 1 -0.65 -9.06 -16.43
N VAL A 2 -0.51 -9.05 -15.10
CA VAL A 2 0.71 -9.49 -14.38
C VAL A 2 1.19 -10.87 -14.81
N GLU A 3 0.30 -11.87 -14.84
CA GLU A 3 0.64 -13.24 -15.24
C GLU A 3 1.18 -13.34 -16.66
N TYR A 4 0.75 -12.47 -17.59
CA TYR A 4 1.32 -12.42 -18.93
C TYR A 4 2.78 -11.98 -18.86
N PHE A 5 3.09 -10.94 -18.10
CA PHE A 5 4.48 -10.47 -17.97
C PHE A 5 5.36 -11.53 -17.30
N LEU A 6 4.88 -12.17 -16.24
CA LEU A 6 5.57 -13.28 -15.58
C LEU A 6 5.86 -14.45 -16.53
N ALA A 7 4.94 -14.76 -17.44
CA ALA A 7 5.10 -15.86 -18.39
C ALA A 7 6.00 -15.52 -19.60
N ASN A 8 6.21 -14.23 -19.91
CA ASN A 8 6.83 -13.80 -21.17
C ASN A 8 8.14 -13.03 -21.00
N TYR A 9 8.50 -12.64 -19.76
CA TYR A 9 9.73 -11.89 -19.48
C TYR A 9 10.48 -12.50 -18.31
N ASN A 10 11.78 -12.22 -18.22
CA ASN A 10 12.63 -12.66 -17.11
C ASN A 10 12.39 -11.79 -15.86
N ILE A 11 11.23 -11.97 -15.25
CA ILE A 11 10.81 -11.29 -14.02
C ILE A 11 10.91 -12.29 -12.87
N ASP A 12 11.47 -11.84 -11.74
CA ASP A 12 11.43 -12.59 -10.49
C ASP A 12 10.00 -12.58 -9.92
N PRO A 13 9.29 -13.73 -9.89
CA PRO A 13 7.91 -13.77 -9.40
C PRO A 13 7.79 -13.46 -7.91
N ASP A 14 8.89 -13.55 -7.15
CA ASP A 14 8.89 -13.25 -5.72
C ASP A 14 9.08 -11.75 -5.45
N ARG A 15 9.32 -10.95 -6.51
CA ARG A 15 9.62 -9.51 -6.45
C ARG A 15 8.75 -8.71 -7.42
N VAL A 16 7.45 -8.97 -7.39
CA VAL A 16 6.43 -8.18 -8.08
C VAL A 16 5.77 -7.26 -7.07
N TYR A 17 5.74 -5.96 -7.33
CA TYR A 17 5.20 -4.96 -6.40
C TYR A 17 3.99 -4.27 -7.00
N GLY A 18 2.95 -4.05 -6.19
CA GLY A 18 1.84 -3.18 -6.51
C GLY A 18 2.15 -1.77 -6.01
N GLU A 19 1.90 -0.76 -6.85
CA GLU A 19 1.86 0.63 -6.43
C GLU A 19 0.64 1.26 -7.09
N GLY A 20 -0.06 2.12 -6.36
CA GLY A 20 -1.23 2.81 -6.88
C GLY A 20 -1.40 4.17 -6.21
N TYR A 21 -1.37 5.22 -7.03
CA TYR A 21 -1.61 6.60 -6.63
C TYR A 21 -3.00 7.10 -7.05
N SER A 22 -3.72 7.75 -6.13
CA SER A 22 -5.06 8.31 -6.37
C SER A 22 -6.01 7.23 -6.92
N GLY A 23 -6.76 7.47 -8.00
CA GLY A 23 -7.61 6.43 -8.63
C GLY A 23 -6.85 5.15 -9.07
N GLY A 24 -5.53 5.22 -9.21
CA GLY A 24 -4.69 4.02 -9.38
C GLY A 24 -4.65 3.15 -8.12
N GLY A 25 -4.67 3.74 -6.93
CA GLY A 25 -4.76 3.04 -5.66
C GLY A 25 -6.13 2.39 -5.44
N GLU A 26 -7.22 3.08 -5.82
CA GLU A 26 -8.57 2.48 -5.87
C GLU A 26 -8.56 1.21 -6.75
N THR A 27 -8.05 1.34 -7.97
CA THR A 27 -7.95 0.22 -8.91
C THR A 27 -7.06 -0.90 -8.37
N MET A 28 -5.91 -0.57 -7.77
CA MET A 28 -4.97 -1.56 -7.26
C MET A 28 -5.51 -2.29 -6.03
N SER A 29 -6.30 -1.60 -5.18
CA SER A 29 -7.00 -2.24 -4.06
C SER A 29 -8.01 -3.30 -4.54
N GLN A 30 -8.69 -3.08 -5.67
CA GLN A 30 -9.55 -4.09 -6.27
C GLN A 30 -8.77 -5.29 -6.83
N VAL A 31 -7.52 -5.09 -7.26
CA VAL A 31 -6.61 -6.19 -7.62
C VAL A 31 -6.21 -6.97 -6.37
N MET A 32 -5.93 -6.29 -5.27
CA MET A 32 -5.64 -6.90 -3.97
C MET A 32 -6.83 -7.70 -3.44
N GLY A 33 -8.06 -7.27 -3.69
CA GLY A 33 -9.27 -8.05 -3.41
C GLY A 33 -9.54 -9.21 -4.37
N LYS A 34 -8.58 -9.58 -5.24
CA LYS A 34 -8.75 -10.68 -6.21
C LYS A 34 -7.57 -11.61 -6.30
N ARG A 35 -6.37 -11.04 -6.44
CA ARG A 35 -5.11 -11.77 -6.69
C ARG A 35 -3.93 -11.16 -5.91
N PRO A 36 -4.05 -10.91 -4.59
CA PRO A 36 -3.00 -10.26 -3.82
C PRO A 36 -1.74 -11.13 -3.75
N GLU A 37 -1.88 -12.45 -3.80
CA GLU A 37 -0.79 -13.42 -3.77
C GLU A 37 0.14 -13.33 -4.99
N LEU A 38 -0.19 -12.54 -6.02
CA LEU A 38 0.72 -12.25 -7.12
C LEU A 38 1.81 -11.23 -6.77
N PHE A 39 1.68 -10.53 -5.63
CA PHE A 39 2.54 -9.42 -5.25
C PHE A 39 3.30 -9.72 -3.96
N ALA A 40 4.53 -9.22 -3.87
CA ALA A 40 5.35 -9.24 -2.67
C ALA A 40 4.91 -8.18 -1.66
N ALA A 41 4.36 -7.07 -2.13
CA ALA A 41 3.77 -6.02 -1.33
C ALA A 41 2.97 -5.03 -2.20
N TYR A 42 2.13 -4.25 -1.54
CA TYR A 42 1.37 -3.14 -2.13
C TYR A 42 1.69 -1.82 -1.41
N LEU A 43 2.00 -0.78 -2.18
CA LEU A 43 2.09 0.61 -1.72
C LEU A 43 0.88 1.41 -2.24
N GLN A 44 -0.01 1.79 -1.33
CA GLN A 44 -1.14 2.68 -1.63
C GLN A 44 -0.75 4.13 -1.34
N CYS A 45 -0.79 4.99 -2.36
CA CYS A 45 -0.41 6.40 -2.27
C CYS A 45 -1.63 7.31 -2.45
N SER A 46 -1.94 8.17 -1.48
CA SER A 46 -2.97 9.23 -1.59
C SER A 46 -4.28 8.75 -2.25
N SER A 47 -4.91 7.74 -1.66
CA SER A 47 -6.05 7.02 -2.24
C SER A 47 -7.04 6.59 -1.15
N GLN A 48 -8.12 5.93 -1.57
CA GLN A 48 -8.96 5.08 -0.73
C GLN A 48 -8.89 3.61 -1.17
N TRP A 49 -9.50 2.73 -0.37
CA TRP A 49 -9.58 1.29 -0.62
C TRP A 49 -10.99 0.86 -1.05
N ASP A 50 -11.08 0.22 -2.21
CA ASP A 50 -12.34 -0.22 -2.84
C ASP A 50 -12.44 -1.75 -3.02
N GLY A 51 -11.37 -2.47 -2.70
CA GLY A 51 -11.30 -3.93 -2.86
C GLY A 51 -11.82 -4.71 -1.65
N ASP A 52 -12.03 -6.01 -1.85
CA ASP A 52 -12.32 -6.94 -0.76
C ASP A 52 -11.08 -7.13 0.13
N TYR A 53 -11.25 -7.14 1.46
CA TYR A 53 -10.14 -7.33 2.40
C TYR A 53 -9.73 -8.81 2.56
N GLU A 54 -10.70 -9.73 2.52
CA GLU A 54 -10.50 -11.16 2.82
C GLU A 54 -9.33 -11.79 2.05
N PRO A 55 -9.16 -11.60 0.72
CA PRO A 55 -8.02 -12.17 0.01
C PRO A 55 -6.65 -11.65 0.50
N VAL A 56 -6.59 -10.39 0.95
CA VAL A 56 -5.36 -9.80 1.51
C VAL A 56 -5.01 -10.45 2.83
N ILE A 57 -6.02 -10.67 3.67
CA ILE A 57 -5.88 -11.35 4.96
C ILE A 57 -5.38 -12.79 4.77
N GLU A 58 -6.00 -13.54 3.85
CA GLU A 58 -5.63 -14.94 3.54
C GLU A 58 -4.20 -15.05 3.00
N SER A 59 -3.83 -14.17 2.07
CA SER A 59 -2.50 -14.15 1.46
C SER A 59 -1.41 -13.55 2.36
N ARG A 60 -1.81 -12.81 3.40
CA ARG A 60 -0.93 -11.99 4.24
C ARG A 60 -0.02 -11.08 3.41
N THR A 61 -0.53 -10.56 2.30
CA THR A 61 0.24 -9.68 1.43
C THR A 61 0.50 -8.35 2.16
N PRO A 62 1.76 -7.92 2.34
CA PRO A 62 2.07 -6.67 3.02
C PRO A 62 1.49 -5.45 2.28
N VAL A 63 0.93 -4.50 3.04
CA VAL A 63 0.37 -3.24 2.54
C VAL A 63 0.93 -2.05 3.31
N TYR A 64 1.44 -1.07 2.57
CA TYR A 64 1.87 0.22 3.09
C TYR A 64 0.91 1.29 2.59
N PHE A 65 0.31 2.01 3.52
CA PHE A 65 -0.55 3.15 3.25
C PHE A 65 0.22 4.44 3.49
N VAL A 66 0.31 5.29 2.47
CA VAL A 66 0.89 6.64 2.61
C VAL A 66 -0.05 7.69 2.05
N ILE A 67 -0.32 8.73 2.84
CA ILE A 67 -1.20 9.84 2.46
C ILE A 67 -0.83 11.09 3.25
N GLY A 68 -1.13 12.27 2.72
CA GLY A 68 -1.05 13.50 3.50
C GLY A 68 -2.21 13.64 4.48
N GLU A 69 -1.94 14.12 5.70
CA GLU A 69 -2.95 14.36 6.74
C GLU A 69 -4.13 15.22 6.23
N SER A 70 -3.80 16.25 5.46
CA SER A 70 -4.73 17.21 4.86
C SER A 70 -4.83 17.04 3.33
N ASP A 71 -4.67 15.82 2.82
CA ASP A 71 -4.91 15.51 1.40
C ASP A 71 -6.26 16.10 0.96
N GLU A 72 -6.21 17.04 0.02
CA GLU A 72 -7.32 17.92 -0.31
C GLU A 72 -8.41 17.21 -1.12
N TYR A 73 -8.15 15.99 -1.59
CA TYR A 73 -9.06 15.21 -2.41
C TYR A 73 -9.71 14.08 -1.60
N TYR A 74 -8.92 13.22 -0.96
CA TYR A 74 -9.44 12.09 -0.19
C TYR A 74 -9.55 12.37 1.31
N SER A 75 -8.77 13.32 1.85
CA SER A 75 -8.35 13.34 3.27
C SER A 75 -7.65 12.06 3.71
N SER A 76 -7.06 12.04 4.90
CA SER A 76 -6.42 10.83 5.44
C SER A 76 -7.42 9.79 5.95
N GLN A 77 -8.66 10.19 6.27
CA GLN A 77 -9.64 9.33 6.94
C GLN A 77 -9.95 8.02 6.19
N PRO A 78 -10.24 8.01 4.88
CA PRO A 78 -10.54 6.75 4.17
C PRO A 78 -9.36 5.77 4.18
N THR A 79 -8.13 6.27 4.08
CA THR A 79 -6.92 5.45 4.20
C THR A 79 -6.76 4.88 5.61
N GLN A 80 -6.99 5.70 6.64
CA GLN A 80 -6.95 5.26 8.03
C GLN A 80 -8.01 4.17 8.32
N GLU A 81 -9.24 4.35 7.84
CA GLU A 81 -10.31 3.35 7.98
C GLU A 81 -9.93 2.02 7.30
N ALA A 82 -9.31 2.06 6.12
CA ALA A 82 -8.83 0.85 5.45
C ALA A 82 -7.76 0.10 6.25
N TYR A 83 -6.81 0.86 6.83
CA TYR A 83 -5.80 0.30 7.73
C TYR A 83 -6.44 -0.34 8.96
N GLU A 84 -7.37 0.35 9.63
CA GLU A 84 -8.05 -0.15 10.83
C GLU A 84 -8.85 -1.42 10.54
N ASN A 85 -9.57 -1.48 9.41
CA ASN A 85 -10.29 -2.69 8.98
C ASN A 85 -9.35 -3.89 8.77
N LEU A 86 -8.23 -3.70 8.05
CA LEU A 86 -7.24 -4.77 7.85
C LEU A 86 -6.60 -5.20 9.17
N TYR A 87 -6.27 -4.24 10.04
CA TYR A 87 -5.70 -4.50 11.36
C TYR A 87 -6.65 -5.36 12.20
N GLU A 88 -7.93 -4.98 12.29
CA GLU A 88 -8.94 -5.73 13.04
C GLU A 88 -9.13 -7.15 12.50
N LEU A 89 -9.15 -7.33 11.18
CA LEU A 89 -9.27 -8.64 10.56
C LEU A 89 -8.05 -9.52 10.85
N TYR A 90 -6.83 -8.98 10.80
CA TYR A 90 -5.64 -9.74 11.20
C TYR A 90 -5.66 -10.13 12.68
N ARG A 91 -6.16 -9.25 13.56
CA ARG A 91 -6.36 -9.58 14.98
C ARG A 91 -7.37 -10.71 15.17
N GLN A 92 -8.44 -10.74 14.36
CA GLN A 92 -9.43 -11.83 14.38
C GLN A 92 -8.84 -13.16 13.92
N GLU A 93 -7.91 -13.14 12.96
CA GLU A 93 -7.09 -14.30 12.54
C GLU A 93 -6.03 -14.71 13.58
N GLY A 94 -5.93 -13.99 14.70
CA GLY A 94 -5.07 -14.33 15.83
C GLY A 94 -3.64 -13.86 15.71
N LEU A 95 -3.33 -12.93 14.79
CA LEU A 95 -2.00 -12.33 14.70
C LEU A 95 -1.74 -11.40 15.91
N SER A 96 -0.50 -11.42 16.37
CA SER A 96 0.05 -10.46 17.32
C SER A 96 0.25 -9.08 16.67
N ASP A 97 0.36 -8.05 17.50
CA ASP A 97 0.61 -6.69 16.99
C ASP A 97 1.98 -6.62 16.28
N GLU A 98 2.98 -7.37 16.76
CA GLU A 98 4.27 -7.49 16.10
C GLU A 98 4.19 -8.14 14.71
N GLU A 99 3.37 -9.17 14.54
CA GLU A 99 3.15 -9.80 13.23
C GLU A 99 2.40 -8.86 12.28
N ILE A 100 1.40 -8.13 12.79
CA ILE A 100 0.66 -7.16 11.98
C ILE A 100 1.57 -6.01 11.55
N ASN A 101 2.43 -5.50 12.41
CA ASN A 101 3.39 -4.44 12.08
C ASN A 101 4.39 -4.82 10.98
N GLN A 102 4.60 -6.11 10.71
CA GLN A 102 5.42 -6.57 9.58
C GLN A 102 4.65 -6.54 8.25
N LEU A 103 3.32 -6.63 8.30
CA LEU A 103 2.41 -6.69 7.17
C LEU A 103 1.80 -5.33 6.83
N LEU A 104 1.51 -4.51 7.83
CA LEU A 104 0.64 -3.34 7.69
C LEU A 104 1.34 -2.09 8.22
N VAL A 105 1.43 -1.05 7.39
CA VAL A 105 1.98 0.25 7.79
C VAL A 105 0.99 1.35 7.41
N LEU A 106 0.72 2.26 8.35
CA LEU A 106 0.01 3.51 8.11
C LEU A 106 0.95 4.68 8.33
N ASP A 107 1.21 5.43 7.27
CA ASP A 107 2.10 6.59 7.25
C ASP A 107 1.33 7.82 6.78
N ILE A 108 0.81 8.58 7.75
CA ILE A 108 0.12 9.84 7.48
C ILE A 108 1.17 10.96 7.59
N LYS A 109 1.54 11.54 6.45
CA LYS A 109 2.52 12.63 6.36
C LYS A 109 1.89 13.95 6.78
N ASP A 110 2.57 14.69 7.64
CA ASP A 110 2.17 16.04 8.04
C ASP A 110 2.47 17.06 6.94
N ALA A 111 2.04 18.31 7.15
CA ALA A 111 2.32 19.39 6.21
C ALA A 111 3.83 19.65 6.02
N ASP A 112 4.64 19.51 7.08
CA ASP A 112 6.08 19.76 7.06
C ASP A 112 6.81 18.83 6.06
N TYR A 113 6.37 17.57 5.95
CA TYR A 113 6.87 16.63 4.93
C TYR A 113 6.77 17.20 3.51
N PHE A 114 5.64 17.82 3.16
CA PHE A 114 5.42 18.38 1.83
C PHE A 114 6.04 19.78 1.68
N GLU A 115 5.87 20.64 2.68
CA GLU A 115 6.31 22.04 2.63
C GLU A 115 7.83 22.17 2.57
N SER A 116 8.56 21.30 3.29
CA SER A 116 10.03 21.24 3.23
C SER A 116 10.57 20.91 1.83
N GLN A 117 9.72 20.35 0.97
CA GLN A 117 10.00 19.98 -0.42
C GLN A 117 9.34 20.94 -1.43
N GLY A 118 8.78 22.05 -0.96
CA GLY A 118 8.15 23.08 -1.79
C GLY A 118 6.75 22.71 -2.30
N VAL A 119 6.09 21.72 -1.70
CA VAL A 119 4.74 21.28 -2.04
C VAL A 119 3.74 21.76 -0.99
N THR A 120 2.69 22.46 -1.42
CA THR A 120 1.63 22.97 -0.54
C THR A 120 0.27 22.31 -0.81
N VAL A 121 0.22 21.38 -1.76
CA VAL A 121 -0.99 20.60 -2.09
C VAL A 121 -0.62 19.13 -1.86
N GLN A 122 -1.09 18.55 -0.78
CA GLN A 122 -0.64 17.24 -0.31
C GLN A 122 -1.05 16.13 -1.27
N HIS A 123 -2.27 16.18 -1.83
CA HIS A 123 -2.68 15.21 -2.83
C HIS A 123 -1.73 15.20 -4.02
N GLY A 124 -1.52 16.38 -4.64
CA GLY A 124 -0.62 16.56 -5.77
C GLY A 124 0.85 16.27 -5.44
N GLY A 125 1.22 16.18 -4.16
CA GLY A 125 2.54 15.83 -3.68
C GLY A 125 2.84 14.33 -3.61
N GLY A 126 1.90 13.45 -3.97
CA GLY A 126 2.10 12.00 -3.82
C GLY A 126 3.29 11.43 -4.62
N ASN A 127 3.79 12.15 -5.62
CA ASN A 127 5.02 11.77 -6.34
C ASN A 127 6.29 11.84 -5.48
N LEU A 128 6.23 12.48 -4.30
CA LEU A 128 7.32 12.52 -3.33
C LEU A 128 7.54 11.14 -2.69
N PHE A 129 6.49 10.33 -2.52
CA PHE A 129 6.60 9.00 -1.91
C PHE A 129 7.51 8.07 -2.72
N ALA A 130 7.49 8.19 -4.05
CA ALA A 130 8.37 7.44 -4.94
C ALA A 130 9.86 7.88 -4.88
N GLN A 131 10.15 9.02 -4.26
CA GLN A 131 11.49 9.56 -4.04
C GLN A 131 11.97 9.35 -2.59
N ASP A 132 11.07 8.88 -1.72
CA ASP A 132 11.35 8.66 -0.30
C ASP A 132 12.06 7.32 -0.11
N GLU A 133 13.30 7.38 0.39
CA GLU A 133 14.13 6.19 0.57
C GLU A 133 13.58 5.22 1.60
N GLU A 134 12.85 5.69 2.62
CA GLU A 134 12.26 4.83 3.65
C GLU A 134 11.04 4.09 3.10
N ILE A 135 10.17 4.78 2.37
CA ILE A 135 8.97 4.18 1.75
C ILE A 135 9.37 3.16 0.68
N MET A 136 10.22 3.58 -0.26
CA MET A 136 10.66 2.69 -1.34
C MET A 136 11.59 1.59 -0.84
N GLY A 137 12.41 1.88 0.18
CA GLY A 137 13.22 0.89 0.89
C GLY A 137 12.37 -0.18 1.56
N TRP A 138 11.27 0.20 2.22
CA TRP A 138 10.31 -0.76 2.76
C TRP A 138 9.73 -1.62 1.64
N LEU A 139 9.24 -1.02 0.55
CA LEU A 139 8.61 -1.75 -0.56
C LEU A 139 9.54 -2.81 -1.14
N PHE A 140 10.77 -2.42 -1.49
CA PHE A 140 11.75 -3.32 -2.11
C PHE A 140 12.45 -4.27 -1.12
N SER A 141 12.29 -4.07 0.19
CA SER A 141 12.72 -5.05 1.19
C SER A 141 11.82 -6.29 1.21
N LYS A 142 10.59 -6.18 0.69
CA LYS A 142 9.63 -7.29 0.67
C LYS A 142 9.96 -8.26 -0.46
N GLN A 143 9.79 -9.53 -0.14
CA GLN A 143 9.88 -10.64 -1.07
C GLN A 143 8.84 -11.66 -0.65
N ARG A 144 8.17 -12.29 -1.61
CA ARG A 144 7.28 -13.41 -1.29
C ARG A 144 8.08 -14.58 -0.73
N GLU A 145 7.59 -15.17 0.35
CA GLU A 145 8.08 -16.46 0.83
C GLU A 145 7.33 -17.58 0.08
N ASN A 146 8.08 -18.46 -0.58
CA ASN A 146 7.55 -19.65 -1.28
C ASN A 146 7.53 -20.87 -0.37
#